data_AF-A0A914UFP4-F1
#
_entry.id   AF-A0A914UFP4-F1
#
_cell.length_a   1.000
_cell.length_b   1.000
_cell.length_c   1.000
_cell.angle_alpha   90.00
_cell.angle_beta   90.00
_cell.angle_gamma   90.00
#
_symmetry.space_group_name_H-M   'P 1'
#
loop_
_entity.id
_entity.type
_entity.pdbx_description
1 polymer ?
#
loop_
_entity_poly.entity_id
_entity_poly.type
_entity_poly.pdbx_seq_one_letter_code
_entity_poly.pdbx_strand_id
1 'polypeptide(L)'
;MANRLQREGAVVRGRNPQNLIEKIIKTRIYESVYWKEQCFGLATENVIDKGAELRFIGGVYGGNFKATPFLCLTLKLLQLQPEKEIIVEFIRQEDFKYIRALGAYYIRLTFTPVEIYKYLEPLYNDFRKLRYMNKEGRFELIHMDEFIDNLMRKEHYLDIKLPQIPRRQALEEIDQLDLYSSVLDAELDKIDVSDSDDDEKRKKPKPRLVSRKRSRSRSRSPKRRGGKKTEEDEVAEANALRAKLGLAPLER
;
A
#
# COMPACT_ATOMS: atom_id res chain seq x y z
N MET A 1 -28.67 -19.92 16.93
CA MET A 1 -27.69 -19.01 17.57
C MET A 1 -27.39 -17.87 16.60
N ALA A 2 -27.47 -16.62 17.04
CA ALA A 2 -27.30 -15.42 16.20
C ALA A 2 -25.93 -15.29 15.49
N ASN A 3 -24.93 -16.08 15.93
CA ASN A 3 -23.56 -16.05 15.41
C ASN A 3 -23.25 -17.16 14.38
N ARG A 4 -24.25 -17.96 13.98
CA ARG A 4 -24.09 -18.92 12.88
C ARG A 4 -24.08 -18.17 11.53
N LEU A 5 -23.41 -18.73 10.53
CA LEU A 5 -23.44 -18.23 9.16
C LEU A 5 -24.90 -18.12 8.69
N GLN A 6 -25.30 -16.99 8.12
CA GLN A 6 -26.71 -16.72 7.79
C GLN A 6 -27.16 -17.42 6.50
N ARG A 7 -26.26 -17.58 5.53
CA ARG A 7 -26.46 -18.43 4.34
C ARG A 7 -25.64 -19.71 4.51
N GLU A 8 -26.29 -20.88 4.37
CA GLU A 8 -25.56 -22.14 4.14
C GLU A 8 -25.00 -22.09 2.70
N GLY A 9 -23.88 -21.40 2.47
CA GLY A 9 -23.38 -21.23 1.11
C GLY A 9 -22.03 -20.56 1.01
N ALA A 10 -21.26 -21.01 0.01
CA ALA A 10 -19.94 -20.55 -0.44
C ALA A 10 -18.83 -20.60 0.62
N VAL A 11 -18.31 -21.82 0.80
CA VAL A 11 -17.05 -22.10 1.46
C VAL A 11 -15.93 -21.27 0.82
N VAL A 12 -15.37 -20.30 1.55
CA VAL A 12 -14.23 -19.52 1.08
C VAL A 12 -12.97 -20.38 1.24
N ARG A 13 -12.33 -20.72 0.11
CA ARG A 13 -11.08 -21.52 0.08
C ARG A 13 -11.20 -22.87 0.80
N GLY A 14 -12.32 -23.56 0.65
CA GLY A 14 -12.53 -24.88 1.26
C GLY A 14 -12.78 -24.86 2.78
N ARG A 15 -12.91 -23.68 3.42
CA ARG A 15 -13.25 -23.55 4.85
C ARG A 15 -14.41 -22.58 5.10
N ASN A 16 -15.03 -22.68 6.28
CA ASN A 16 -16.01 -21.69 6.73
C ASN A 16 -15.32 -20.31 6.79
N PRO A 17 -15.88 -19.25 6.16
CA PRO A 17 -15.28 -17.91 6.14
C PRO A 17 -14.97 -17.36 7.53
N GLN A 18 -15.78 -17.68 8.54
CA GLN A 18 -15.54 -17.26 9.92
C GLN A 18 -14.26 -17.89 10.51
N ASN A 19 -13.77 -19.00 9.97
CA ASN A 19 -12.55 -19.66 10.46
C ASN A 19 -11.26 -19.03 9.92
N LEU A 20 -11.37 -18.01 9.06
CA LEU A 20 -10.22 -17.15 8.73
C LEU A 20 -9.75 -16.37 9.97
N ILE A 21 -10.66 -16.06 10.89
CA ILE A 21 -10.34 -15.43 12.17
C ILE A 21 -10.13 -16.51 13.22
N GLU A 22 -9.02 -16.39 13.97
CA GLU A 22 -8.66 -17.31 15.04
C GLU A 22 -9.75 -17.39 16.11
N LYS A 23 -9.91 -18.57 16.71
CA LYS A 23 -10.97 -18.84 17.70
C LYS A 23 -10.91 -17.88 18.89
N ILE A 24 -9.70 -17.57 19.38
CA ILE A 24 -9.47 -16.68 20.53
C ILE A 24 -10.03 -15.28 20.23
N ILE A 25 -9.71 -14.75 19.05
CA ILE A 25 -10.12 -13.42 18.61
C ILE A 25 -11.64 -13.39 18.41
N LYS A 26 -12.24 -14.43 17.82
CA LYS A 26 -13.70 -14.50 17.65
C LYS A 26 -14.46 -14.43 18.97
N THR A 27 -14.00 -15.16 19.99
CA THR A 27 -14.62 -15.10 21.32
C THR A 27 -14.58 -13.67 21.86
N ARG A 28 -13.44 -12.98 21.72
CA ARG A 28 -13.31 -11.57 22.14
C ARG A 28 -14.18 -10.61 21.34
N ILE A 29 -14.34 -10.84 20.04
CA ILE A 29 -15.27 -10.05 19.21
C ILE A 29 -16.70 -10.23 19.71
N TYR A 30 -17.15 -11.47 19.93
CA TYR A 30 -18.52 -11.74 20.41
C TYR A 30 -18.80 -11.19 21.83
N GLU A 31 -17.77 -11.11 22.66
CA GLU A 31 -17.87 -10.51 24.00
C GLU A 31 -17.89 -8.97 23.97
N SER A 32 -17.36 -8.36 22.91
CA SER A 32 -17.23 -6.90 22.79
C SER A 32 -18.59 -6.19 22.83
N VAL A 33 -18.60 -5.00 23.44
CA VAL A 33 -19.78 -4.14 23.54
C VAL A 33 -20.27 -3.75 22.14
N TYR A 34 -19.34 -3.35 21.27
CA TYR A 34 -19.65 -2.97 19.89
C TYR A 34 -20.36 -4.10 19.12
N TRP A 35 -19.93 -5.35 19.27
CA TRP A 35 -20.59 -6.48 18.60
C TRP A 35 -22.03 -6.67 19.08
N LYS A 36 -22.26 -6.58 20.39
CA LYS A 36 -23.58 -6.80 20.99
C LYS A 36 -24.56 -5.67 20.68
N GLU A 37 -24.08 -4.43 20.57
CA GLU A 37 -24.94 -3.28 20.31
C GLU A 37 -25.11 -2.98 18.83
N GLN A 38 -24.02 -3.00 18.05
CA GLN A 38 -24.00 -2.48 16.68
C GLN A 38 -23.99 -3.60 15.62
N CYS A 39 -23.43 -4.78 15.91
CA CYS A 39 -23.38 -5.90 14.97
C CYS A 39 -24.57 -6.88 15.12
N PHE A 40 -25.40 -6.70 16.15
CA PHE A 40 -26.57 -7.52 16.39
C PHE A 40 -27.66 -7.24 15.34
N GLY A 41 -28.11 -8.27 14.63
CA GLY A 41 -29.11 -8.12 13.57
C GLY A 41 -28.67 -7.31 12.35
N LEU A 42 -27.40 -6.89 12.27
CA LEU A 42 -26.90 -6.07 11.17
C LEU A 42 -26.98 -6.85 9.84
N ALA A 43 -27.67 -6.26 8.86
CA ALA A 43 -27.78 -6.73 7.48
C ALA A 43 -26.77 -6.01 6.58
N THR A 44 -26.54 -6.52 5.36
CA THR A 44 -25.54 -5.99 4.42
C THR A 44 -25.68 -4.51 4.12
N GLU A 45 -26.92 -4.03 3.94
CA GLU A 45 -27.23 -2.62 3.63
C GLU A 45 -26.73 -1.67 4.73
N ASN A 46 -27.00 -2.02 5.98
CA ASN A 46 -26.66 -1.21 7.15
C ASN A 46 -25.18 -1.28 7.53
N VAL A 47 -24.39 -2.16 6.90
CA VAL A 47 -22.93 -2.23 7.15
C VAL A 47 -22.25 -0.94 6.70
N ILE A 48 -22.75 -0.30 5.63
CA ILE A 48 -22.20 0.95 5.10
C ILE A 48 -22.30 2.05 6.15
N ASP A 49 -23.46 2.21 6.78
CA ASP A 49 -23.70 3.23 7.81
C ASP A 49 -22.73 3.06 8.99
N LYS A 50 -22.56 1.82 9.45
CA LYS A 50 -21.62 1.51 10.54
C LYS A 50 -20.16 1.63 10.11
N GLY A 51 -19.86 1.35 8.86
CA GLY A 51 -18.55 1.57 8.25
C GLY A 51 -18.20 3.06 8.17
N ALA A 52 -19.19 3.94 7.91
CA ALA A 52 -19.00 5.38 7.86
C ALA A 52 -18.68 5.98 9.23
N GLU A 53 -19.22 5.41 10.30
CA GLU A 53 -18.94 5.82 11.69
C GLU A 53 -17.51 5.43 12.17
N LEU A 54 -16.78 4.61 11.41
CA LEU A 54 -15.43 4.18 11.78
C LEU A 54 -14.46 5.35 11.82
N ARG A 55 -13.59 5.34 12.84
CA ARG A 55 -12.59 6.41 13.08
C ARG A 55 -11.14 5.95 12.98
N PHE A 56 -10.90 4.65 13.01
CA PHE A 56 -9.58 4.05 13.00
C PHE A 56 -9.64 2.60 12.52
N ILE A 57 -8.49 2.09 12.09
CA ILE A 57 -8.25 0.71 11.68
C ILE A 57 -7.39 0.04 12.75
N GLY A 58 -7.61 -1.24 13.01
CA GLY A 58 -6.81 -2.00 13.97
C GLY A 58 -7.35 -3.41 14.12
N GLY A 59 -6.56 -4.30 14.72
CA GLY A 59 -6.98 -5.66 15.05
C GLY A 59 -7.52 -5.75 16.48
N VAL A 60 -6.73 -6.35 17.36
CA VAL A 60 -6.95 -6.34 18.81
C VAL A 60 -5.95 -5.44 19.51
N TYR A 61 -6.34 -4.88 20.65
CA TYR A 61 -5.49 -3.98 21.41
C TYR A 61 -5.66 -4.15 22.92
N GLY A 62 -4.62 -3.75 23.65
CA GLY A 62 -4.51 -3.85 25.10
C GLY A 62 -4.33 -5.28 25.61
N GLY A 63 -3.97 -5.41 26.89
CA GLY A 63 -3.74 -6.71 27.54
C GLY A 63 -4.96 -7.64 27.59
N ASN A 64 -6.17 -7.08 27.46
CA ASN A 64 -7.42 -7.85 27.47
C ASN A 64 -7.88 -8.28 26.05
N PHE A 65 -7.07 -8.08 25.01
CA PHE A 65 -7.42 -8.41 23.62
C PHE A 65 -8.77 -7.79 23.20
N LYS A 66 -8.94 -6.49 23.44
CA LYS A 66 -10.16 -5.79 23.01
C LYS A 66 -10.18 -5.71 21.48
N ALA A 67 -11.26 -6.14 20.86
CA ALA A 67 -11.43 -6.04 19.42
C ALA A 67 -11.78 -4.61 19.00
N THR A 68 -11.21 -4.14 17.89
CA THR A 68 -11.62 -2.87 17.29
C THR A 68 -12.99 -2.98 16.61
N PRO A 69 -13.72 -1.87 16.46
CA PRO A 69 -14.92 -1.82 15.62
C PRO A 69 -14.66 -2.28 14.18
N PHE A 70 -13.49 -1.92 13.62
CA PHE A 70 -13.06 -2.36 12.29
C PHE A 70 -13.00 -3.90 12.17
N LEU A 71 -12.38 -4.56 13.14
CA LEU A 71 -12.28 -6.01 13.19
C LEU A 71 -13.65 -6.67 13.42
N CYS A 72 -14.49 -6.07 14.26
CA CYS A 72 -15.87 -6.52 14.49
C CYS A 72 -16.70 -6.49 13.20
N LEU A 73 -16.66 -5.38 12.45
CA LEU A 73 -17.36 -5.27 11.16
C LEU A 73 -16.79 -6.22 10.12
N THR A 74 -15.47 -6.45 10.12
CA THR A 74 -14.85 -7.45 9.23
C THR A 74 -15.40 -8.85 9.50
N LEU A 75 -15.47 -9.28 10.77
CA LEU A 75 -16.07 -10.57 11.11
C LEU A 75 -17.55 -10.62 10.70
N LYS A 76 -18.28 -9.50 10.84
CA LYS A 76 -19.67 -9.43 10.43
C LYS A 76 -19.83 -9.58 8.92
N LEU A 77 -18.99 -8.95 8.12
CA LEU A 77 -18.96 -9.15 6.68
C LEU A 77 -18.64 -10.60 6.29
N LEU A 78 -17.70 -11.25 7.01
CA LEU A 78 -17.43 -12.67 6.81
C LEU A 78 -18.62 -13.56 7.19
N GLN A 79 -19.47 -13.13 8.13
CA GLN A 79 -20.69 -13.84 8.49
C GLN A 79 -21.84 -13.62 7.48
N LEU A 80 -21.97 -12.41 6.96
CA LEU A 80 -23.02 -12.02 6.00
C LEU A 80 -22.73 -12.51 4.59
N GLN A 81 -21.45 -12.52 4.21
CA GLN A 81 -20.97 -12.90 2.88
C GLN A 81 -21.74 -12.17 1.77
N PRO A 82 -21.60 -10.84 1.69
CA PRO A 82 -22.26 -10.06 0.66
C PRO A 82 -21.76 -10.45 -0.74
N GLU A 83 -22.52 -10.06 -1.75
CA GLU A 83 -22.15 -10.24 -3.13
C GLU A 83 -20.92 -9.41 -3.50
N LYS A 84 -20.14 -9.89 -4.48
CA LYS A 84 -18.87 -9.25 -4.86
C LYS A 84 -19.09 -7.80 -5.30
N GLU A 85 -20.19 -7.52 -5.97
CA GLU A 85 -20.55 -6.18 -6.47
C GLU A 85 -20.66 -5.16 -5.33
N ILE A 86 -21.30 -5.53 -4.22
CA ILE A 86 -21.43 -4.67 -3.04
C ILE A 86 -20.05 -4.31 -2.46
N ILE A 87 -19.12 -5.26 -2.43
CA ILE A 87 -17.76 -5.00 -1.95
C ILE A 87 -16.96 -4.13 -2.92
N VAL A 88 -17.17 -4.30 -4.22
CA VAL A 88 -16.56 -3.41 -5.24
C VAL A 88 -17.10 -1.99 -5.09
N GLU A 89 -18.39 -1.83 -4.78
CA GLU A 89 -18.97 -0.53 -4.45
C GLU A 89 -18.30 0.08 -3.20
N PHE A 90 -18.02 -0.71 -2.15
CA PHE A 90 -17.32 -0.20 -0.96
C PHE A 90 -15.94 0.38 -1.28
N ILE A 91 -15.24 -0.18 -2.26
CA ILE A 91 -13.94 0.31 -2.72
C ILE A 91 -14.09 1.57 -3.58
N ARG A 92 -15.11 1.58 -4.44
CA ARG A 92 -15.41 2.72 -5.31
C ARG A 92 -15.84 3.96 -4.52
N GLN A 93 -16.39 3.80 -3.31
CA GLN A 93 -16.70 4.93 -2.44
C GLN A 93 -15.44 5.75 -2.11
N GLU A 94 -15.47 7.03 -2.46
CA GLU A 94 -14.35 7.96 -2.28
C GLU A 94 -14.47 8.76 -0.99
N ASP A 95 -15.67 9.00 -0.48
CA ASP A 95 -15.87 9.88 0.68
C ASP A 95 -15.42 9.22 1.99
N PHE A 96 -15.69 7.91 2.13
CA PHE A 96 -15.44 7.17 3.36
C PHE A 96 -14.19 6.29 3.26
N LYS A 97 -13.03 6.86 3.62
CA LYS A 97 -11.74 6.15 3.62
C LYS A 97 -11.75 4.84 4.42
N TYR A 98 -12.47 4.75 5.53
CA TYR A 98 -12.48 3.53 6.36
C TYR A 98 -13.33 2.41 5.75
N ILE A 99 -14.39 2.75 5.01
CA ILE A 99 -15.19 1.77 4.25
C ILE A 99 -14.33 1.19 3.13
N ARG A 100 -13.59 2.04 2.41
CA ARG A 100 -12.64 1.60 1.38
C ARG A 100 -11.59 0.64 1.94
N ALA A 101 -10.98 0.96 3.10
CA ALA A 101 -10.04 0.06 3.77
C ALA A 101 -10.69 -1.27 4.20
N LEU A 102 -11.93 -1.22 4.68
CA LEU A 102 -12.69 -2.40 5.11
C LEU A 102 -13.06 -3.30 3.92
N GLY A 103 -13.47 -2.72 2.79
CA GLY A 103 -13.70 -3.42 1.53
C GLY A 103 -12.41 -4.07 1.00
N ALA A 104 -11.32 -3.31 0.95
CA ALA A 104 -10.00 -3.83 0.54
C ALA A 104 -9.55 -5.00 1.42
N TYR A 105 -9.76 -4.90 2.73
CA TYR A 105 -9.44 -5.97 3.67
C TYR A 105 -10.28 -7.23 3.44
N TYR A 106 -11.57 -7.06 3.18
CA TYR A 106 -12.47 -8.18 2.88
C TYR A 106 -12.11 -8.89 1.57
N ILE A 107 -11.79 -8.13 0.50
CA ILE A 107 -11.31 -8.68 -0.78
C ILE A 107 -10.08 -9.54 -0.53
N ARG A 108 -9.09 -9.02 0.21
CA ARG A 108 -7.85 -9.73 0.49
C ARG A 108 -8.05 -11.09 1.16
N LEU A 109 -9.09 -11.22 1.99
CA LEU A 109 -9.42 -12.45 2.71
C LEU A 109 -10.21 -13.45 1.85
N THR A 110 -11.11 -12.98 0.99
CA THR A 110 -12.14 -13.82 0.38
C THR A 110 -11.98 -14.06 -1.12
N PHE A 111 -11.41 -13.11 -1.86
CA PHE A 111 -11.36 -13.16 -3.32
C PHE A 111 -10.21 -14.04 -3.84
N THR A 112 -10.24 -14.31 -5.14
CA THR A 112 -9.16 -15.02 -5.84
C THR A 112 -7.93 -14.13 -6.00
N PRO A 113 -6.71 -14.69 -6.11
CA PRO A 113 -5.49 -13.88 -6.26
C PRO A 113 -5.55 -12.87 -7.41
N VAL A 114 -6.10 -13.27 -8.57
CA VAL A 114 -6.23 -12.41 -9.76
C VAL A 114 -7.12 -11.20 -9.46
N GLU A 115 -8.28 -11.43 -8.83
CA GLU A 115 -9.19 -10.35 -8.47
C GLU A 115 -8.59 -9.43 -7.40
N ILE A 116 -7.83 -9.97 -6.45
CA ILE A 116 -7.14 -9.19 -5.40
C ILE A 116 -6.21 -8.15 -6.06
N TYR A 117 -5.35 -8.59 -6.98
CA TYR A 117 -4.44 -7.69 -7.71
C TYR A 117 -5.22 -6.62 -8.49
N LYS A 118 -6.22 -7.03 -9.28
CA LYS A 118 -7.05 -6.13 -10.09
C LYS A 118 -7.75 -5.03 -9.28
N TYR A 119 -8.30 -5.35 -8.10
CA TYR A 119 -9.04 -4.38 -7.29
C TYR A 119 -8.18 -3.59 -6.30
N LEU A 120 -7.07 -4.14 -5.83
CA LEU A 120 -6.21 -3.46 -4.84
C LEU A 120 -5.16 -2.57 -5.49
N GLU A 121 -4.69 -2.86 -6.70
CA GLU A 121 -3.69 -2.03 -7.38
C GLU A 121 -4.10 -0.58 -7.60
N PRO A 122 -5.34 -0.28 -8.05
CA PRO A 122 -5.78 1.10 -8.20
C PRO A 122 -5.75 1.90 -6.88
N LEU A 123 -5.82 1.20 -5.73
CA LEU A 123 -5.80 1.82 -4.42
C LEU A 123 -4.41 2.30 -3.98
N TYR A 124 -3.34 1.94 -4.70
CA TYR A 124 -2.02 2.54 -4.48
C TYR A 124 -1.97 4.04 -4.78
N ASN A 125 -2.91 4.55 -5.57
CA ASN A 125 -3.01 5.99 -5.85
C ASN A 125 -3.72 6.78 -4.73
N ASP A 126 -4.19 6.09 -3.68
CA ASP A 126 -4.86 6.72 -2.54
C ASP A 126 -3.85 7.02 -1.43
N PHE A 127 -3.47 8.30 -1.28
CA PHE A 127 -2.52 8.75 -0.27
C PHE A 127 -3.18 9.32 1.00
N ARG A 128 -4.45 8.98 1.25
CA ARG A 128 -5.17 9.53 2.41
C ARG A 128 -4.66 8.94 3.71
N LYS A 129 -4.58 9.80 4.73
CA LYS A 129 -4.15 9.45 6.08
C LYS A 129 -5.24 8.65 6.82
N LEU A 130 -4.85 7.53 7.38
CA LEU A 130 -5.63 6.63 8.20
C LEU A 130 -5.08 6.62 9.63
N ARG A 131 -5.98 6.54 10.60
CA ARG A 131 -5.61 6.31 11.99
C ARG A 131 -5.51 4.80 12.23
N TYR A 132 -4.34 4.33 12.62
CA TYR A 132 -4.08 2.94 12.96
C TYR A 132 -3.98 2.78 14.47
N MET A 133 -4.54 1.71 15.02
CA MET A 133 -4.41 1.38 16.44
C MET A 133 -3.48 0.18 16.63
N ASN A 134 -2.40 0.42 17.37
CA ASN A 134 -1.42 -0.59 17.72
C ASN A 134 -1.97 -1.59 18.75
N LYS A 135 -1.25 -2.72 18.90
CA LYS A 135 -1.51 -3.72 19.94
C LYS A 135 -1.48 -3.14 21.35
N GLU A 136 -0.68 -2.11 21.59
CA GLU A 136 -0.60 -1.40 22.87
C GLU A 136 -1.76 -0.40 23.09
N GLY A 137 -2.60 -0.15 22.08
CA GLY A 137 -3.69 0.83 22.13
C GLY A 137 -3.29 2.27 21.81
N ARG A 138 -2.05 2.50 21.35
CA ARG A 138 -1.60 3.79 20.84
C ARG A 138 -2.06 3.99 19.39
N PHE A 139 -2.37 5.23 19.03
CA PHE A 139 -2.74 5.58 17.67
C PHE A 139 -1.51 6.02 16.86
N GLU A 140 -1.34 5.41 15.70
CA GLU A 140 -0.33 5.77 14.72
C GLU A 140 -1.01 6.28 13.44
N LEU A 141 -0.25 7.03 12.66
CA LEU A 141 -0.67 7.52 11.36
C LEU A 141 -0.09 6.60 10.30
N ILE A 142 -0.96 6.08 9.43
CA ILE A 142 -0.62 5.23 8.28
C ILE A 142 -1.32 5.83 7.06
N HIS A 143 -0.80 5.60 5.85
CA HIS A 143 -1.46 6.00 4.61
C HIS A 143 -2.22 4.82 3.96
N MET A 144 -3.19 5.11 3.08
CA MET A 144 -4.01 4.05 2.47
C MET A 144 -3.17 3.14 1.57
N ASP A 145 -2.34 3.69 0.70
CA ASP A 145 -1.31 2.96 -0.06
C ASP A 145 -0.44 2.05 0.82
N GLU A 146 0.09 2.54 1.94
CA GLU A 146 0.84 1.74 2.91
C GLU A 146 -0.02 0.62 3.51
N PHE A 147 -1.30 0.89 3.81
CA PHE A 147 -2.24 -0.11 4.29
C PHE A 147 -2.44 -1.22 3.24
N ILE A 148 -2.63 -0.87 1.97
CA ILE A 148 -2.77 -1.83 0.87
C ILE A 148 -1.48 -2.62 0.66
N ASP A 149 -0.31 -1.98 0.69
CA ASP A 149 0.98 -2.66 0.57
C ASP A 149 1.17 -3.69 1.68
N ASN A 150 0.81 -3.32 2.91
CA ASN A 150 0.85 -4.21 4.06
C ASN A 150 -0.07 -5.44 3.86
N LEU A 151 -1.23 -5.28 3.22
CA LEU A 151 -2.13 -6.40 2.90
C LEU A 151 -1.56 -7.35 1.85
N MET A 152 -0.80 -6.83 0.89
CA MET A 152 -0.23 -7.64 -0.19
C MET A 152 1.03 -8.37 0.24
N ARG A 153 1.87 -7.74 1.08
CA ARG A 153 3.19 -8.28 1.46
C ARG A 153 3.18 -9.11 2.74
N LYS A 154 2.40 -8.74 3.74
CA LYS A 154 2.44 -9.40 5.05
C LYS A 154 1.62 -10.69 5.04
N GLU A 155 2.10 -11.70 5.76
CA GLU A 155 1.35 -12.95 5.98
C GLU A 155 0.34 -12.82 7.12
N HIS A 156 0.55 -11.87 8.02
CA HIS A 156 -0.30 -11.61 9.17
C HIS A 156 -0.49 -10.12 9.34
N TYR A 157 -1.75 -9.69 9.38
CA TYR A 157 -2.09 -8.28 9.51
C TYR A 157 -3.43 -8.13 10.26
N LEU A 158 -3.55 -7.09 11.10
CA LEU A 158 -4.70 -6.87 11.98
C LEU A 158 -5.12 -8.10 12.79
N ASP A 159 -4.14 -8.87 13.25
CA ASP A 159 -4.31 -10.09 14.05
C ASP A 159 -5.00 -11.26 13.33
N ILE A 160 -5.13 -11.19 12.00
CA ILE A 160 -5.63 -12.29 11.17
C ILE A 160 -4.50 -12.82 10.30
N LYS A 161 -4.41 -14.15 10.20
CA LYS A 161 -3.53 -14.80 9.25
C LYS A 161 -4.12 -14.65 7.84
N LEU A 162 -3.43 -13.91 7.00
CA LEU A 162 -3.86 -13.68 5.64
C LEU A 162 -3.65 -14.96 4.82
N PRO A 163 -4.60 -15.32 3.94
CA PRO A 163 -4.40 -16.41 3.01
C PRO A 163 -3.20 -16.13 2.09
N GLN A 164 -2.35 -17.13 1.89
CA GLN A 164 -1.20 -17.04 0.99
C GLN A 164 -1.68 -16.73 -0.45
N ILE A 165 -0.94 -15.85 -1.13
CA ILE A 165 -1.16 -15.49 -2.53
C ILE A 165 0.14 -15.73 -3.30
N PRO A 166 0.08 -16.22 -4.55
CA PRO A 166 1.25 -16.28 -5.41
C PRO A 166 1.80 -14.88 -5.67
N ARG A 167 3.11 -14.80 -5.89
CA ARG A 167 3.77 -13.57 -6.33
C ARG A 167 3.22 -13.17 -7.70
N ARG A 168 3.17 -11.87 -7.95
CA ARG A 168 2.68 -11.32 -9.21
C ARG A 168 3.36 -11.93 -10.45
N GLN A 169 4.70 -12.05 -10.43
CA GLN A 169 5.49 -12.63 -11.52
C GLN A 169 4.99 -14.01 -11.94
N ALA A 170 4.63 -14.86 -10.96
CA ALA A 170 4.13 -16.20 -11.25
C ALA A 170 2.73 -16.18 -11.91
N LEU A 171 1.94 -15.13 -11.72
CA LEU A 171 0.63 -14.98 -12.38
C LEU A 171 0.76 -14.34 -13.76
N GLU A 172 1.74 -13.45 -13.95
CA GLU A 172 2.10 -12.87 -15.25
C GLU A 172 2.65 -13.96 -16.19
N GLU A 173 3.48 -14.88 -15.68
CA GLU A 173 3.99 -16.03 -16.44
C GLU A 173 2.89 -17.00 -16.92
N ILE A 174 1.74 -17.01 -16.24
CA ILE A 174 0.59 -17.87 -16.56
C ILE A 174 -0.44 -17.09 -17.42
N ASP A 175 -0.12 -15.86 -17.84
CA ASP A 175 -1.00 -14.95 -18.58
C ASP A 175 -2.37 -14.71 -17.89
N GLN A 176 -2.42 -14.84 -16.56
CA GLN A 176 -3.64 -14.56 -15.78
C GLN A 176 -3.75 -13.09 -15.36
N LEU A 177 -2.64 -12.36 -15.43
CA LEU A 177 -2.56 -10.93 -15.14
C LEU A 177 -1.77 -10.24 -16.24
N ASP A 178 -2.23 -9.05 -16.61
CA ASP A 178 -1.49 -8.16 -17.48
C ASP A 178 -0.25 -7.63 -16.77
N LEU A 179 0.77 -7.29 -17.56
CA LEU A 179 1.97 -6.59 -17.09
C LEU A 179 1.56 -5.38 -16.25
N TYR A 180 2.15 -5.28 -15.06
CA TYR A 180 1.92 -4.13 -14.20
C TYR A 180 2.27 -2.83 -14.92
N SER A 181 1.30 -1.92 -15.03
CA SER A 181 1.55 -0.53 -15.42
C SER A 181 1.23 0.34 -14.22
N SER A 182 2.25 0.98 -13.65
CA SER A 182 2.00 1.99 -12.63
C SER A 182 1.53 3.28 -13.33
N VAL A 183 0.62 4.02 -12.69
CA VAL A 183 0.16 5.32 -13.21
C VAL A 183 1.34 6.30 -13.30
N LEU A 184 2.33 6.17 -12.41
CA LEU A 184 3.54 6.97 -12.42
C LEU A 184 4.44 6.65 -13.62
N ASP A 185 4.60 5.39 -13.99
CA ASP A 185 5.37 5.01 -15.20
C ASP A 185 4.69 5.57 -16.46
N ALA A 186 3.35 5.50 -16.51
CA ALA A 186 2.59 6.09 -17.61
C ALA A 186 2.66 7.63 -17.64
N GLU A 187 2.93 8.30 -16.51
CA GLU A 187 3.20 9.74 -16.45
C GLU A 187 4.65 10.08 -16.82
N LEU A 188 5.62 9.28 -16.39
CA LEU A 188 7.03 9.44 -16.78
C LEU A 188 7.23 9.28 -18.28
N ASP A 189 6.61 8.27 -18.89
CA ASP A 189 6.64 8.08 -20.34
C ASP A 189 6.10 9.31 -21.08
N LYS A 190 5.05 9.95 -20.56
CA LYS A 190 4.50 11.19 -21.16
C LYS A 190 5.44 12.38 -21.02
N ILE A 191 6.14 12.48 -19.89
CA ILE A 191 7.13 13.55 -19.65
C ILE A 191 8.31 13.40 -20.62
N ASP A 192 8.83 12.19 -20.80
CA ASP A 192 9.93 11.92 -21.75
C ASP A 192 9.55 12.23 -23.21
N VAL A 193 8.26 12.04 -23.58
CA VAL A 193 7.77 12.43 -24.93
C VAL A 193 7.72 13.96 -25.06
N SER A 194 7.30 14.68 -24.02
CA SER A 194 7.23 16.15 -24.05
C SER A 194 8.60 16.85 -24.06
N ASP A 195 9.64 16.23 -23.48
CA ASP A 195 11.02 16.74 -23.52
C ASP A 195 11.73 16.38 -24.84
N SER A 196 11.15 15.47 -25.63
CA SER A 196 11.66 15.08 -26.95
C SER A 196 11.20 16.01 -28.09
N ASP A 197 10.16 16.82 -27.87
CA ASP A 197 9.63 17.77 -28.87
C ASP A 197 10.31 19.16 -28.81
N ASP A 198 11.17 19.44 -27.82
CA ASP A 198 11.87 20.74 -27.70
C ASP A 198 13.41 20.65 -27.90
N ASP A 199 13.96 19.47 -28.21
CA ASP A 199 15.41 19.24 -28.29
C ASP A 199 15.95 18.97 -29.72
N GLU A 200 15.29 19.51 -30.76
CA GLU A 200 15.83 19.51 -32.13
C GLU A 200 17.01 20.50 -32.35
N LYS A 201 17.44 21.26 -31.34
CA LYS A 201 18.52 22.27 -31.49
C LYS A 201 19.64 22.18 -30.45
N ARG A 202 20.29 21.02 -30.28
CA ARG A 202 21.68 20.97 -29.73
C ARG A 202 22.42 19.63 -29.97
N LYS A 203 22.62 19.25 -31.24
CA LYS A 203 23.61 18.20 -31.58
C LYS A 203 25.05 18.73 -31.35
N LYS A 204 25.62 18.51 -30.16
CA LYS A 204 27.08 18.54 -29.96
C LYS A 204 27.68 17.21 -30.44
N PRO A 205 28.77 17.21 -31.24
CA PRO A 205 29.33 15.97 -31.77
C PRO A 205 30.03 15.16 -30.66
N LYS A 206 29.66 13.88 -30.53
CA LYS A 206 30.36 12.91 -29.68
C LYS A 206 31.76 12.64 -30.26
N PRO A 207 32.85 12.63 -29.46
CA PRO A 207 34.17 12.31 -29.98
C PRO A 207 34.26 10.81 -30.30
N ARG A 208 34.84 10.50 -31.46
CA ARG A 208 35.04 9.14 -31.99
C ARG A 208 36.08 8.38 -31.16
N LEU A 209 35.69 7.23 -30.60
CA LEU A 209 36.59 6.29 -29.94
C LEU A 209 37.42 5.54 -30.99
N VAL A 210 38.73 5.81 -30.99
CA VAL A 210 39.73 5.10 -31.80
C VAL A 210 40.05 3.75 -31.13
N SER A 211 39.88 2.67 -31.89
CA SER A 211 40.29 1.31 -31.52
C SER A 211 41.81 1.19 -31.39
N ARG A 212 42.33 0.70 -30.25
CA ARG A 212 43.68 0.11 -30.18
C ARG A 212 43.72 -1.07 -29.21
N LYS A 213 44.21 -2.20 -29.74
CA LYS A 213 44.32 -3.53 -29.13
C LYS A 213 45.46 -3.64 -28.09
N ARG A 214 45.31 -4.61 -27.16
CA ARG A 214 46.33 -5.35 -26.36
C ARG A 214 47.13 -4.51 -25.34
N SER A 215 47.21 -4.84 -24.05
CA SER A 215 47.82 -6.07 -23.51
C SER A 215 47.70 -6.13 -21.95
N ARG A 216 47.99 -7.34 -21.40
CA ARG A 216 48.04 -7.74 -19.99
C ARG A 216 48.85 -6.81 -19.07
N SER A 217 48.34 -6.53 -17.86
CA SER A 217 49.11 -6.67 -16.59
C SER A 217 48.27 -6.44 -15.33
N ARG A 218 48.61 -7.21 -14.31
CA ARG A 218 48.07 -7.25 -12.94
C ARG A 218 48.17 -5.92 -12.18
N SER A 219 47.24 -5.80 -11.22
CA SER A 219 47.39 -5.27 -9.85
C SER A 219 47.09 -3.80 -9.53
N ARG A 220 46.47 -3.67 -8.34
CA ARG A 220 46.39 -2.53 -7.41
C ARG A 220 45.25 -1.53 -7.59
N SER A 221 44.22 -1.72 -6.77
CA SER A 221 43.23 -0.72 -6.37
C SER A 221 43.88 0.53 -5.79
N PRO A 222 43.47 1.75 -6.19
CA PRO A 222 43.77 2.97 -5.46
C PRO A 222 42.59 3.40 -4.58
N LYS A 223 42.89 3.63 -3.30
CA LYS A 223 42.04 4.22 -2.28
C LYS A 223 41.41 5.55 -2.74
N ARG A 224 40.12 5.71 -2.44
CA ARG A 224 39.42 7.01 -2.36
C ARG A 224 40.24 7.98 -1.49
N ARG A 225 40.66 9.11 -2.07
CA ARG A 225 41.06 10.32 -1.34
C ARG A 225 39.95 11.36 -1.55
N GLY A 226 39.14 11.58 -0.54
CA GLY A 226 38.26 12.74 -0.48
C GLY A 226 39.14 13.98 -0.29
N GLY A 227 39.20 14.84 -1.29
CA GLY A 227 39.81 16.16 -1.17
C GLY A 227 38.91 17.05 -0.31
N LYS A 228 39.47 17.62 0.75
CA LYS A 228 38.82 18.64 1.57
C LYS A 228 38.85 19.94 0.76
N LYS A 229 37.69 20.49 0.39
CA LYS A 229 37.59 21.80 -0.27
C LYS A 229 38.21 22.85 0.64
N THR A 230 39.02 23.75 0.08
CA THR A 230 39.58 24.86 0.85
C THR A 230 38.56 25.98 0.96
N GLU A 231 38.62 26.80 2.01
CA GLU A 231 37.67 27.91 2.21
C GLU A 231 37.66 28.88 1.02
N GLU A 232 38.78 28.98 0.30
CA GLU A 232 38.89 29.77 -0.93
C GLU A 232 38.03 29.20 -2.09
N ASP A 233 37.89 27.88 -2.19
CA ASP A 233 37.06 27.23 -3.21
C ASP A 233 35.56 27.46 -2.94
N GLU A 234 35.17 27.49 -1.67
CA GLU A 234 33.79 27.71 -1.24
C GLU A 234 33.37 29.18 -1.44
N VAL A 235 34.27 30.12 -1.15
CA VAL A 235 34.05 31.56 -1.41
C VAL A 235 33.96 31.82 -2.92
N ALA A 236 34.77 31.15 -3.74
CA ALA A 236 34.68 31.25 -5.19
C ALA A 236 33.35 30.71 -5.76
N GLU A 237 32.88 29.56 -5.28
CA GLU A 237 31.58 29.00 -5.65
C GLU A 237 30.42 29.92 -5.21
N ALA A 238 30.50 30.50 -4.00
CA ALA A 238 29.50 31.43 -3.49
C ALA A 238 29.46 32.75 -4.28
N ASN A 239 30.61 33.30 -4.65
CA ASN A 239 30.68 34.52 -5.46
C ASN A 239 30.19 34.30 -6.90
N ALA A 240 30.41 33.11 -7.47
CA ALA A 240 29.84 32.74 -8.78
C ALA A 240 28.30 32.68 -8.74
N LEU A 241 27.71 32.22 -7.63
CA LEU A 241 26.25 32.23 -7.44
C LEU A 241 25.72 33.65 -7.22
N ARG A 242 26.42 34.49 -6.44
CA ARG A 242 26.02 35.91 -6.24
C ARG A 242 26.05 36.72 -7.52
N ALA A 243 27.04 36.48 -8.39
CA ALA A 243 27.13 37.14 -9.69
C ALA A 243 25.93 36.80 -10.60
N LYS A 244 25.46 35.54 -10.57
CA LYS A 244 24.23 35.14 -11.30
C LYS A 244 22.97 35.80 -10.76
N LEU A 245 22.98 36.18 -9.47
CA LEU A 245 21.89 36.86 -8.79
C LEU A 245 22.04 38.39 -8.76
N GLY A 246 23.08 38.95 -9.40
CA GLY A 246 23.31 40.40 -9.48
C GLY A 246 23.75 41.06 -8.17
N LEU A 247 24.28 40.29 -7.21
CA LEU A 247 24.71 40.78 -5.90
C LEU A 247 26.23 41.00 -5.85
N ALA A 248 26.68 41.92 -4.99
CA ALA A 248 28.10 42.20 -4.79
C ALA A 248 28.84 40.97 -4.20
N PRO A 249 30.10 40.72 -4.64
CA PRO A 249 30.90 39.59 -4.18
C PRO A 249 31.38 39.77 -2.73
N LEU A 250 31.61 38.65 -2.05
CA LEU A 250 32.22 38.58 -0.74
C LEU A 250 33.74 38.73 -0.90
N GLU A 251 34.35 39.64 -0.13
CA GLU A 251 35.81 39.74 -0.04
C GLU A 251 36.37 38.69 0.93
N ARG A 252 37.66 38.37 0.75
CA ARG A 252 38.41 37.32 1.47
C ARG A 252 38.32 37.43 2.99
#